data_AF-A0A645FLZ9-F1
#
_entry.id   AF-A0A645FLZ9-F1
#
_cell.length_a   1.000
_cell.length_b   1.000
_cell.length_c   1.000
_cell.angle_alpha   90.00
_cell.angle_beta   90.00
_cell.angle_gamma   90.00
#
_symmetry.space_group_name_H-M   'P 1'
#
loop_
_entity.id
_entity.type
_entity.pdbx_description
1 polymer ?
#
loop_
_entity_poly.entity_id
_entity_poly.type
_entity_poly.pdbx_seq_one_letter_code
_entity_poly.pdbx_strand_id
1 'polypeptide(L)'
;MPVEEIQEAIKFGVRKINIDTDIRLAMTGAVRKFQAENPDKFDMREWMKPAREAAKLICKQRYLEFGCEGQASKIKGVPLSEMAAKYVAGSLKQVVN
;
A
#
# COMPACT_ATOMS: atom_id res chain seq x y z
N MET A 1 -13.11 -6.75 -3.78
CA MET A 1 -12.46 -8.08 -3.89
C MET A 1 -12.21 -8.55 -2.46
N PRO A 2 -12.64 -9.76 -2.09
CA PRO A 2 -12.39 -10.31 -0.75
C PRO A 2 -10.89 -10.41 -0.47
N VAL A 3 -10.48 -10.16 0.78
CA VAL A 3 -9.06 -10.22 1.17
C VAL A 3 -8.55 -11.66 1.10
N GLU A 4 -9.43 -12.62 1.37
CA GLU A 4 -9.16 -14.05 1.39
C GLU A 4 -8.69 -14.55 0.02
N GLU A 5 -9.32 -14.08 -1.06
CA GLU A 5 -8.93 -14.42 -2.44
C GLU A 5 -7.55 -13.84 -2.79
N ILE A 6 -7.23 -12.65 -2.28
CA ILE A 6 -5.91 -12.04 -2.47
C ILE A 6 -4.85 -12.87 -1.73
N GLN A 7 -5.14 -13.28 -0.50
CA GLN A 7 -4.26 -14.12 0.29
C GLN A 7 -4.00 -15.47 -0.37
N GLU A 8 -5.02 -16.06 -1.00
CA GLU A 8 -4.85 -17.27 -1.80
C GLU A 8 -3.96 -17.03 -3.03
N ALA A 9 -4.22 -15.97 -3.79
CA ALA A 9 -3.39 -15.62 -4.96
C ALA A 9 -1.92 -15.34 -4.61
N ILE A 10 -1.63 -14.82 -3.40
CA ILE A 10 -0.26 -14.64 -2.89
C ILE A 10 0.48 -15.98 -2.77
N LYS A 11 -0.21 -17.08 -2.43
CA LYS A 11 0.37 -18.42 -2.38
C LYS A 11 0.78 -18.90 -3.78
N PHE A 12 0.07 -18.45 -4.82
CA PHE A 12 0.33 -18.77 -6.23
C PHE A 12 1.25 -17.77 -6.96
N GLY A 13 1.91 -16.86 -6.25
CA GLY A 13 2.97 -16.03 -6.82
C GLY A 13 2.61 -14.58 -7.10
N VAL A 14 1.42 -14.10 -6.69
CA VAL A 14 1.15 -12.66 -6.68
C VAL A 14 2.05 -11.96 -5.65
N ARG A 15 2.83 -10.96 -6.12
CA ARG A 15 3.78 -10.20 -5.28
C ARG A 15 3.56 -8.68 -5.28
N LYS A 16 2.59 -8.17 -6.05
CA LYS A 16 2.21 -6.75 -6.09
C LYS A 16 0.69 -6.63 -6.17
N ILE A 17 0.10 -5.96 -5.19
CA ILE A 17 -1.36 -5.74 -5.10
C ILE A 17 -1.64 -4.25 -5.20
N ASN A 18 -2.50 -3.86 -6.13
CA ASN A 18 -2.88 -2.45 -6.34
C ASN A 18 -4.13 -2.13 -5.53
N ILE A 19 -4.09 -1.06 -4.73
CA ILE A 19 -5.20 -0.61 -3.90
C ILE A 19 -5.30 0.91 -4.02
N ASP A 20 -6.44 1.39 -4.50
CA ASP A 20 -6.70 2.81 -4.71
C ASP A 20 -8.09 3.17 -4.18
N THR A 21 -9.13 2.49 -4.67
CA THR A 21 -10.53 2.75 -4.30
C THR A 21 -10.76 2.74 -2.78
N ASP A 22 -10.22 1.77 -2.04
CA ASP A 22 -10.37 1.70 -0.58
C ASP A 22 -9.82 2.94 0.12
N ILE A 23 -8.66 3.44 -0.34
CA ILE A 23 -8.02 4.63 0.21
C ILE A 23 -8.89 5.87 -0.09
N ARG A 24 -9.39 6.00 -1.33
CA ARG A 24 -10.28 7.11 -1.72
C ARG A 24 -11.55 7.13 -0.89
N LEU A 25 -12.18 5.97 -0.69
CA LEU A 25 -13.40 5.83 0.10
C LEU A 25 -13.16 6.17 1.58
N ALA A 26 -12.08 5.67 2.17
CA ALA A 26 -11.73 5.95 3.57
C ALA A 26 -11.45 7.44 3.80
N MET A 27 -10.66 8.07 2.92
CA MET A 27 -10.37 9.50 2.98
C MET A 27 -11.65 10.33 2.82
N THR A 28 -12.46 10.03 1.80
CA THR A 28 -13.70 10.77 1.53
C THR A 28 -14.69 10.65 2.70
N GLY A 29 -14.84 9.45 3.26
CA GLY A 29 -15.69 9.22 4.44
C GLY A 29 -15.23 10.04 5.64
N ALA A 30 -13.94 10.07 5.92
CA ALA A 30 -13.36 10.85 7.01
C ALA A 30 -13.55 12.37 6.82
N VAL A 31 -13.37 12.87 5.60
CA VAL A 31 -13.61 14.29 5.28
C VAL A 31 -15.08 14.65 5.47
N ARG A 32 -16.00 13.85 4.93
CA ARG A 32 -17.44 14.10 5.05
C ARG A 32 -17.90 14.08 6.50
N LYS A 33 -17.41 13.12 7.29
CA LYS A 33 -17.70 13.05 8.73
C LYS A 33 -17.19 14.30 9.45
N PHE A 34 -15.95 14.69 9.23
CA PHE A 34 -15.37 15.88 9.87
C PHE A 34 -16.18 17.14 9.56
N GLN A 35 -16.52 17.37 8.30
CA GLN A 35 -17.28 18.55 7.88
C GLN A 35 -18.72 18.57 8.43
N ALA A 36 -19.36 17.40 8.55
CA ALA A 36 -20.68 17.29 9.15
C ALA A 36 -20.67 17.57 10.66
N GLU A 37 -19.61 17.14 11.36
CA GLU A 37 -19.44 17.35 12.80
C GLU A 37 -18.92 18.75 13.15
N ASN A 38 -18.28 19.45 12.20
CA ASN A 38 -17.61 20.74 12.42
C ASN A 38 -17.92 21.74 11.28
N PRO A 39 -19.17 22.23 11.16
CA PRO A 39 -19.62 23.02 10.00
C PRO A 39 -18.95 24.40 9.88
N ASP A 40 -18.39 24.94 10.96
CA ASP A 40 -17.65 26.20 11.01
C ASP A 40 -16.17 26.07 10.61
N LYS A 41 -15.67 24.84 10.48
CA LYS A 41 -14.26 24.55 10.18
C LYS A 41 -14.00 24.44 8.68
N PHE A 42 -13.26 25.40 8.14
CA PHE A 42 -12.91 25.47 6.71
C PHE A 42 -11.44 25.17 6.41
N ASP A 43 -10.54 25.20 7.41
CA ASP A 43 -9.11 24.96 7.20
C ASP A 43 -8.89 23.51 6.73
N MET A 44 -8.33 23.39 5.52
CA MET A 44 -8.02 22.12 4.89
C MET A 44 -7.20 21.18 5.78
N ARG A 45 -6.28 21.73 6.56
CA ARG A 45 -5.41 20.93 7.42
C ARG A 45 -6.18 20.22 8.53
N GLU A 46 -7.32 20.77 8.94
CA GLU A 46 -8.16 20.18 9.99
C GLU A 46 -8.88 18.93 9.47
N TRP A 47 -9.53 18.99 8.30
CA TRP A 47 -10.22 17.82 7.73
C TRP A 47 -9.31 16.85 6.98
N MET A 48 -8.13 17.28 6.51
CA MET A 48 -7.15 16.36 5.90
C MET A 48 -6.38 15.52 6.91
N LYS A 49 -6.25 15.97 8.17
CA LYS A 49 -5.64 15.16 9.25
C LYS A 49 -6.37 13.82 9.44
N PRO A 50 -7.70 13.77 9.71
CA PRO A 50 -8.41 12.51 9.87
C PRO A 50 -8.47 11.72 8.55
N ALA A 51 -8.52 12.37 7.39
CA ALA A 51 -8.45 11.69 6.10
C ALA A 51 -7.13 10.93 5.91
N ARG A 52 -5.99 11.54 6.26
CA ARG A 52 -4.67 10.90 6.20
C ARG A 52 -4.56 9.73 7.17
N GLU A 53 -5.07 9.87 8.38
CA GLU A 53 -5.07 8.75 9.34
C GLU A 53 -5.97 7.60 8.87
N ALA A 54 -7.13 7.89 8.28
CA ALA A 54 -7.98 6.86 7.68
C ALA A 54 -7.27 6.10 6.54
N ALA A 55 -6.60 6.81 5.63
CA ALA A 55 -5.78 6.19 4.59
C ALA A 55 -4.65 5.32 5.17
N LYS A 56 -3.96 5.81 6.19
CA LYS A 56 -2.88 5.09 6.87
C LYS A 56 -3.37 3.81 7.54
N LEU A 57 -4.55 3.81 8.15
CA LEU A 57 -5.15 2.61 8.74
C LEU A 57 -5.44 1.55 7.68
N ILE A 58 -5.99 1.94 6.51
CA ILE A 58 -6.18 1.02 5.38
C ILE A 58 -4.85 0.43 4.93
N CYS A 59 -3.83 1.26 4.70
CA CYS A 59 -2.50 0.77 4.30
C CYS A 59 -1.91 -0.20 5.33
N LYS A 60 -1.98 0.14 6.63
CA LYS A 60 -1.49 -0.72 7.71
C LYS A 60 -2.21 -2.06 7.72
N GLN A 61 -3.53 -2.05 7.63
CA GLN A 61 -4.35 -3.26 7.59
C GLN A 61 -3.92 -4.17 6.42
N ARG A 62 -3.76 -3.62 5.22
CA ARG A 62 -3.33 -4.37 4.02
C ARG A 62 -1.93 -4.93 4.17
N TYR A 63 -0.99 -4.19 4.77
CA TYR A 63 0.35 -4.73 5.03
C TYR A 63 0.34 -5.94 5.97
N LEU A 64 -0.51 -5.94 7.00
CA LEU A 64 -0.67 -7.08 7.90
C LEU A 64 -1.32 -8.26 7.19
N GLU A 65 -2.43 -8.02 6.49
CA GLU A 65 -3.18 -9.03 5.73
C GLU A 65 -2.33 -9.72 4.65
N PHE A 66 -1.37 -9.00 4.07
CA PHE A 66 -0.47 -9.52 3.02
C PHE A 66 0.89 -10.01 3.55
N GLY A 67 1.09 -10.08 4.87
CA GLY A 67 2.30 -10.63 5.49
C GLY A 67 3.57 -9.77 5.32
N CYS A 68 3.43 -8.46 5.13
CA CYS A 68 4.55 -7.54 4.92
C CYS A 68 5.24 -7.08 6.23
N GLU A 69 4.67 -7.39 7.40
CA GLU A 69 5.24 -7.01 8.69
C GLU A 69 6.65 -7.57 8.88
N GLY A 70 7.57 -6.72 9.34
CA GLY A 70 8.96 -7.09 9.62
C GLY A 70 9.83 -7.39 8.39
N GLN A 71 9.32 -7.25 7.16
CA GLN A 71 10.12 -7.55 5.96
C GLN A 71 11.08 -6.41 5.58
N ALA A 72 10.74 -5.15 5.90
CA ALA A 72 11.52 -3.99 5.48
C ALA A 72 12.99 -4.02 5.95
N SER A 73 13.24 -4.42 7.20
CA SER A 73 14.59 -4.50 7.77
C SER A 73 15.46 -5.62 7.17
N LYS A 74 14.85 -6.58 6.46
CA LYS A 74 15.57 -7.68 5.79
C LYS A 74 16.07 -7.29 4.40
N ILE A 75 15.59 -6.17 3.85
CA ILE A 75 15.89 -5.75 2.47
C ILE A 75 17.04 -4.75 2.48
N LYS A 76 18.07 -5.03 1.68
CA LYS A 76 19.11 -4.05 1.34
C LYS A 76 18.78 -3.47 -0.03
N GLY A 77 18.60 -2.15 -0.10
CA GLY A 77 18.38 -1.46 -1.37
C GLY A 77 19.58 -1.62 -2.30
N VAL A 78 19.33 -1.98 -3.56
CA VAL A 78 20.37 -2.11 -4.58
C VAL A 78 20.29 -0.88 -5.50
N PRO A 79 21.41 -0.16 -5.73
CA PRO A 79 21.44 0.94 -6.68
C PRO A 79 21.01 0.52 -8.09
N LEU A 80 20.38 1.43 -8.83
CA LEU A 80 19.89 1.12 -10.18
C LEU A 80 21.03 0.77 -11.16
N SER A 81 22.22 1.33 -10.98
CA SER A 81 23.41 0.99 -11.77
C SER A 81 23.83 -0.46 -11.60
N GLU A 82 23.81 -0.99 -10.37
CA GLU A 82 24.09 -2.40 -10.09
C GLU A 82 22.99 -3.31 -10.64
N MET A 83 21.73 -2.90 -10.54
CA MET A 83 20.62 -3.65 -11.15
C MET A 83 20.77 -3.74 -12.67
N ALA A 84 21.15 -2.63 -13.34
CA ALA A 84 21.43 -2.63 -14.78
C ALA A 84 22.56 -3.60 -15.15
N ALA A 85 23.66 -3.62 -14.39
CA ALA A 85 24.75 -4.57 -14.60
C ALA A 85 24.29 -6.04 -14.45
N LYS A 86 23.43 -6.34 -13.46
CA LYS A 86 22.85 -7.68 -13.26
C LYS A 86 21.98 -8.14 -14.43
N TYR A 87 21.21 -7.21 -15.03
CA TYR A 87 20.44 -7.50 -16.25
C TYR A 87 21.34 -7.80 -17.44
N VAL A 88 22.37 -6.99 -17.68
CA VAL A 88 23.34 -7.21 -18.78
C VAL A 88 24.06 -8.55 -18.62
N ALA A 89 24.45 -8.91 -17.41
CA ALA A 89 25.07 -10.20 -17.09
C ALA A 89 24.11 -11.41 -17.23
N GLY A 90 22.81 -11.18 -17.44
CA GLY A 90 21.80 -12.24 -17.57
C GLY A 90 21.43 -12.93 -16.25
N SER A 91 21.92 -12.44 -15.11
CA SER A 91 21.68 -13.02 -13.78
C SER A 91 20.23 -12.92 -13.29
N LEU A 92 19.41 -12.07 -13.92
CA LEU A 92 17.99 -11.88 -13.60
C LEU A 92 17.07 -12.46 -14.69
N LYS A 93 17.58 -13.31 -15.59
CA LYS A 93 16.74 -14.00 -16.57
C LYS A 93 15.72 -14.87 -15.86
N GLN A 94 14.48 -14.86 -16.35
CA GLN A 94 13.43 -15.71 -15.84
C GLN A 94 13.83 -17.18 -16.00
N VAL A 95 13.75 -17.93 -14.90
CA VAL A 95 13.88 -19.38 -14.90
C VAL A 95 12.47 -19.94 -14.81
N VAL A 96 12.04 -20.69 -15.82
CA VAL A 96 10.76 -21.41 -15.82
C VAL A 96 11.10 -22.85 -15.44
N ASN A 97 10.67 -23.26 -14.25
CA ASN A 97 10.75 -24.65 -13.77
C ASN A 97 9.43 -25.37 -14.04
#